data_AF-A2H8R4-F1
#
_entry.id   AF-A2H8R4-F1
#
_cell.length_a   1.000
_cell.length_b   1.000
_cell.length_c   1.000
_cell.angle_alpha   90.00
_cell.angle_beta   90.00
_cell.angle_gamma   90.00
#
_symmetry.space_group_name_H-M   'P 1'
#
loop_
_entity.id
_entity.type
_entity.pdbx_description
1 polymer ?
#
loop_
_entity_poly.entity_id
_entity_poly.type
_entity_poly.pdbx_seq_one_letter_code
_entity_poly.pdbx_strand_id
1 'polypeptide(L)'
;MGKVERSAAVPLICLLTTIGYFNDSRHNEIKRYIPKECETVRTIDLLLVEDHYMLNERLPMTTYFIRNYIEILKECGGKNIEKQMKIYTKREDKYVVRYDRTTPLWDVMKTLWECKYFEPISYGELFTYTTDLYKQNLAPFKDLTYAPKYCVQLKKKAESKEVNKNKCKFIPEHVFFADFECSTDGFHKAFNICYDSEDGSVSESIWGQNCATEFLERLPDKSLIYFHNLSYDINFILRHMTEVK
;
A
#
# COMPACT_ATOMS: atom_id res chain seq x y z
N MET A 1 -37.28 -21.14 37.92
CA MET A 1 -37.20 -19.65 37.83
C MET A 1 -35.74 -19.26 37.75
N GLY A 2 -35.17 -19.22 36.54
CA GLY A 2 -33.79 -18.78 36.33
C GLY A 2 -33.76 -17.25 36.30
N LYS A 3 -32.94 -16.64 37.17
CA LYS A 3 -32.64 -15.21 37.12
C LYS A 3 -31.88 -14.93 35.81
N VAL A 4 -32.49 -14.12 34.94
CA VAL A 4 -31.79 -13.51 33.81
C VAL A 4 -30.94 -12.39 34.41
N GLU A 5 -29.63 -12.62 34.53
CA GLU A 5 -28.66 -11.57 34.80
C GLU A 5 -28.70 -10.58 33.63
N ARG A 6 -29.02 -9.32 33.92
CA ARG A 6 -28.88 -8.22 32.97
C ARG A 6 -27.38 -8.08 32.66
N SER A 7 -27.01 -8.41 31.43
CA SER A 7 -25.69 -8.10 30.88
C SER A 7 -25.38 -6.63 31.12
N ALA A 8 -24.21 -6.34 31.71
CA ALA A 8 -23.71 -5.00 31.91
C ALA A 8 -23.81 -4.21 30.59
N ALA A 9 -24.45 -3.03 30.66
CA ALA A 9 -24.60 -2.15 29.51
C ALA A 9 -23.21 -1.81 28.96
N VAL A 10 -22.95 -2.21 27.70
CA VAL A 10 -21.78 -1.73 26.96
C VAL A 10 -21.88 -0.20 26.93
N PRO A 11 -20.83 0.55 27.34
CA PRO A 11 -20.90 2.00 27.33
C PRO A 11 -21.18 2.47 25.90
N LEU A 12 -22.34 3.11 25.71
CA LEU A 12 -22.72 3.70 24.43
C LEU A 12 -21.77 4.87 24.15
N ILE A 13 -20.81 4.69 23.23
CA ILE A 13 -19.92 5.77 22.81
C ILE A 13 -20.72 6.66 21.86
N CYS A 14 -21.07 7.86 22.30
CA CYS A 14 -21.71 8.84 21.46
C CYS A 14 -20.70 9.70 20.70
N LEU A 15 -20.85 9.75 19.38
CA LEU A 15 -19.93 10.40 18.46
C LEU A 15 -20.58 11.61 17.80
N LEU A 16 -19.89 12.75 17.83
CA LEU A 16 -20.16 13.87 16.92
C LEU A 16 -19.56 13.51 15.55
N THR A 17 -20.37 13.47 14.49
CA THR A 17 -19.89 13.08 13.16
C THR A 17 -20.05 14.22 12.17
N THR A 18 -18.95 14.62 11.52
CA THR A 18 -18.98 15.52 10.37
C THR A 18 -18.66 14.73 9.12
N ILE A 19 -19.44 14.88 8.05
CA ILE A 19 -19.18 14.26 6.74
C ILE A 19 -19.08 15.37 5.70
N GLY A 20 -17.90 15.53 5.10
CA GLY A 20 -17.68 16.35 3.91
C GLY A 20 -17.89 15.52 2.65
N TYR A 21 -18.84 15.91 1.80
CA TYR A 21 -19.09 15.27 0.51
C TYR A 21 -18.14 15.86 -0.53
N PHE A 22 -17.23 15.07 -1.06
CA PHE A 22 -16.32 15.47 -2.12
C PHE A 22 -16.76 14.76 -3.40
N ASN A 23 -17.42 15.52 -4.29
CA ASN A 23 -17.90 14.99 -5.57
C ASN A 23 -17.46 15.94 -6.69
N ASP A 24 -17.14 15.40 -7.87
CA ASP A 24 -16.70 16.16 -9.06
C ASP A 24 -17.72 17.25 -9.50
N SER A 25 -18.93 17.23 -8.93
CA SER A 25 -20.10 17.98 -9.37
C SER A 25 -20.58 19.03 -8.37
N ARG A 26 -19.85 20.16 -8.24
CA ARG A 26 -20.33 21.48 -7.72
C ARG A 26 -21.05 21.55 -6.35
N HIS A 27 -21.26 20.44 -5.65
CA HIS A 27 -22.03 20.36 -4.40
C HIS A 27 -21.20 19.73 -3.30
N ASN A 28 -20.04 20.34 -3.06
CA ASN A 28 -19.25 20.05 -1.89
C ASN A 28 -20.02 20.56 -0.65
N GLU A 29 -20.68 19.66 0.08
CA GLU A 29 -21.48 19.97 1.26
C GLU A 29 -20.83 19.34 2.51
N ILE A 30 -20.95 20.01 3.66
CA ILE A 30 -20.54 19.45 4.95
C ILE A 30 -21.80 19.20 5.77
N LYS A 31 -22.09 17.94 6.08
CA LYS A 31 -23.17 17.55 6.98
C LYS A 31 -22.62 17.26 8.37
N ARG A 32 -23.32 17.72 9.40
CA ARG A 32 -22.96 17.50 10.81
C ARG A 32 -24.10 16.80 11.53
N TYR A 33 -23.78 15.69 12.19
CA TYR A 33 -24.69 14.97 13.06
C TYR A 33 -24.29 15.17 14.51
N ILE A 34 -25.18 15.79 15.28
CA ILE A 34 -25.06 16.00 16.72
C ILE A 34 -26.07 15.09 17.42
N PRO A 35 -25.63 14.08 18.20
CA PRO A 35 -26.53 13.27 19.02
C PRO A 35 -27.31 14.16 19.99
N LYS A 36 -28.63 13.99 20.06
CA LYS A 36 -29.49 14.73 21.00
C LYS A 36 -29.65 14.05 22.36
N GLU A 37 -29.37 12.75 22.41
CA GLU A 37 -29.77 11.87 23.52
C GLU A 37 -28.63 11.55 24.49
N CYS A 38 -27.41 12.03 24.22
CA CYS A 38 -26.22 11.73 25.00
C CYS A 38 -25.14 12.79 24.83
N GLU A 39 -24.29 12.93 25.85
CA GLU A 39 -23.08 13.75 25.75
C GLU A 39 -22.07 13.08 24.81
N THR A 40 -21.58 13.85 23.84
CA THR A 40 -20.59 13.39 22.86
C THR A 40 -19.24 13.19 23.52
N VAL A 41 -18.72 11.95 23.48
CA VAL A 41 -17.42 11.62 24.10
C VAL A 41 -16.26 11.82 23.11
N ARG A 42 -16.53 11.70 21.80
CA ARG A 42 -15.53 11.90 20.74
C ARG A 42 -16.14 12.51 19.49
N THR A 43 -15.29 13.14 18.67
CA THR A 43 -15.65 13.69 17.36
C THR A 43 -14.92 12.91 16.27
N ILE A 44 -15.61 12.60 15.17
CA ILE A 44 -15.02 12.01 13.97
C ILE A 44 -15.38 12.89 12.78
N ASP A 45 -14.36 13.37 12.07
CA ASP A 45 -14.52 14.11 10.82
C ASP A 45 -14.15 13.20 9.65
N LEU A 46 -15.14 12.93 8.79
CA LEU A 46 -15.04 12.05 7.63
C LEU A 46 -15.18 12.85 6.33
N LEU A 47 -14.55 12.34 5.28
CA LEU A 47 -14.76 12.73 3.90
C LEU A 47 -15.40 11.56 3.16
N LEU A 48 -16.38 11.84 2.30
CA LEU A 48 -16.94 10.87 1.37
C LEU A 48 -16.48 11.25 -0.05
N VAL A 49 -15.61 10.46 -0.64
CA VAL A 49 -15.04 10.64 -1.99
C VAL A 49 -15.44 9.44 -2.84
N GLU A 50 -16.25 9.63 -3.88
CA GLU A 50 -16.70 8.54 -4.78
C GLU A 50 -17.17 7.28 -4.02
N ASP A 51 -18.08 7.45 -3.07
CA ASP A 51 -18.61 6.38 -2.20
C ASP A 51 -17.61 5.75 -1.20
N HIS A 52 -16.39 6.29 -1.08
CA HIS A 52 -15.38 5.86 -0.12
C HIS A 52 -15.24 6.84 1.04
N TYR A 53 -15.24 6.31 2.28
CA TYR A 53 -15.01 7.11 3.48
C TYR A 53 -13.52 7.24 3.78
N MET A 54 -13.08 8.47 4.08
CA MET A 54 -11.73 8.79 4.53
C MET A 54 -11.78 9.61 5.82
N LEU A 55 -10.78 9.51 6.68
CA LEU A 55 -10.62 10.39 7.83
C LEU A 55 -10.14 11.77 7.33
N ASN A 56 -10.79 12.86 7.77
CA ASN A 56 -10.36 14.22 7.44
C ASN A 56 -9.19 14.68 8.33
N GLU A 57 -8.08 13.95 8.26
CA GLU A 57 -6.90 14.23 9.06
C GLU A 57 -6.21 15.53 8.63
N ARG A 58 -5.41 16.10 9.52
CA ARG A 58 -4.63 17.31 9.22
C ARG A 58 -3.25 16.91 8.72
N LEU A 59 -2.96 17.24 7.47
CA LEU A 59 -1.68 16.96 6.84
C LEU A 59 -0.66 18.08 7.14
N PRO A 60 0.62 17.74 7.35
CA PRO A 60 1.69 18.71 7.61
C PRO A 60 2.16 19.43 6.34
N MET A 61 1.24 19.93 5.53
CA MET A 61 1.52 20.67 4.30
C MET A 61 0.60 21.88 4.18
N THR A 62 0.93 22.83 3.30
CA THR A 62 0.09 24.00 3.04
C THR A 62 -0.53 23.95 1.65
N THR A 63 -1.69 24.58 1.47
CA THR A 63 -2.30 24.77 0.15
C THR A 63 -1.47 25.69 -0.76
N TYR A 64 -0.67 26.60 -0.19
CA TYR A 64 0.24 27.46 -0.96
C TYR A 64 1.32 26.63 -1.63
N PHE A 65 1.92 25.67 -0.90
CA PHE A 65 2.90 24.75 -1.47
C PHE A 65 2.33 23.99 -2.66
N ILE A 66 1.10 23.47 -2.55
CA ILE A 66 0.45 22.72 -3.64
C ILE A 66 0.31 23.63 -4.88
N ARG A 67 -0.27 24.83 -4.71
CA ARG A 67 -0.50 25.76 -5.83
C ARG A 67 0.78 26.20 -6.53
N ASN A 68 1.88 26.34 -5.79
CA ASN A 68 3.17 26.82 -6.29
C ASN A 68 4.23 25.70 -6.39
N TYR A 69 3.81 24.43 -6.39
CA TYR A 69 4.69 23.26 -6.29
C TYR A 69 5.84 23.27 -7.30
N ILE A 70 5.53 23.55 -8.58
CA ILE A 70 6.51 23.55 -9.67
C ILE A 70 7.57 24.66 -9.48
N GLU A 71 7.15 25.86 -9.10
CA GLU A 71 8.04 27.01 -8.87
C GLU A 71 8.94 26.76 -7.66
N ILE A 72 8.35 26.28 -6.56
CA ILE A 72 9.05 25.98 -5.32
C ILE A 72 10.11 24.89 -5.56
N LEU A 73 9.77 23.81 -6.27
CA LEU A 73 10.75 22.77 -6.59
C LEU A 73 11.89 23.29 -7.46
N LYS A 74 11.61 24.21 -8.39
CA LYS A 74 12.65 24.80 -9.24
C LYS A 74 13.59 25.72 -8.45
N GLU A 75 13.05 26.59 -7.59
CA GLU A 75 13.84 27.55 -6.80
C GLU A 75 14.50 26.93 -5.56
N CYS A 76 13.88 25.89 -4.99
CA CYS A 76 14.32 25.23 -3.75
C CYS A 76 14.76 23.77 -3.93
N GLY A 77 14.98 23.29 -5.15
CA GLY A 77 15.19 21.87 -5.51
C GLY A 77 16.32 21.11 -4.80
N GLY A 78 17.15 21.78 -4.00
CA GLY A 78 18.15 21.15 -3.13
C GLY A 78 17.79 21.06 -1.64
N LYS A 79 16.60 21.53 -1.23
CA LYS A 79 16.14 21.51 0.18
C LYS A 79 15.27 20.29 0.46
N ASN A 80 15.26 19.81 1.70
CA ASN A 80 14.34 18.76 2.17
C ASN A 80 12.87 19.10 1.80
N ILE A 81 12.19 18.17 1.13
CA ILE A 81 10.81 18.30 0.65
C ILE A 81 9.81 18.60 1.77
N GLU A 82 9.98 18.02 2.96
CA GLU A 82 9.10 18.26 4.11
C GLU A 82 9.14 19.73 4.52
N LYS A 83 10.31 20.37 4.45
CA LYS A 83 10.46 21.80 4.72
C LYS A 83 9.79 22.64 3.64
N GLN A 84 9.80 22.19 2.39
CA GLN A 84 9.14 22.86 1.28
C GLN A 84 7.62 22.78 1.40
N MET A 85 7.07 21.62 1.81
CA MET A 85 5.63 21.42 2.06
C MET A 85 5.07 22.40 3.11
N LYS A 86 5.93 22.92 3.99
CA LYS A 86 5.60 23.89 5.05
C LYS A 86 5.70 25.37 4.61
N ILE A 87 6.07 25.65 3.36
CA ILE A 87 6.07 27.01 2.80
C ILE A 87 4.63 27.47 2.68
N TYR A 88 4.28 28.63 3.25
CA TYR A 88 2.89 29.13 3.22
C TYR A 88 2.71 30.44 2.46
N THR A 89 3.80 31.13 2.12
CA THR A 89 3.79 32.40 1.38
C THR A 89 5.22 32.74 0.91
N LYS A 90 5.32 33.67 -0.04
CA LYS A 90 6.57 34.32 -0.49
C LYS A 90 6.47 35.80 -0.12
N ARG A 91 7.44 36.32 0.63
CA ARG A 91 7.56 37.74 1.02
C ARG A 91 8.94 38.25 0.67
N GLU A 92 9.03 39.40 0.01
CA GLU A 92 10.32 40.01 -0.37
C GLU A 92 11.25 39.01 -1.06
N ASP A 93 10.68 38.22 -1.99
CA ASP A 93 11.36 37.17 -2.75
C ASP A 93 11.94 36.01 -1.91
N LYS A 94 11.53 35.89 -0.63
CA LYS A 94 11.90 34.80 0.27
C LYS A 94 10.68 33.96 0.63
N TYR A 95 10.79 32.64 0.48
CA TYR A 95 9.78 31.70 0.96
C TYR A 95 9.76 31.66 2.49
N VAL A 96 8.57 31.81 3.06
CA VAL A 96 8.36 31.75 4.51
C VAL A 96 7.77 30.40 4.88
N VAL A 97 8.44 29.70 5.79
CA VAL A 97 8.07 28.37 6.28
C VAL A 97 7.36 28.48 7.63
N ARG A 98 6.29 27.71 7.83
CA ARG A 98 5.62 27.54 9.13
C ARG A 98 5.43 26.08 9.46
N TYR A 99 6.16 25.59 10.45
CA TYR A 99 6.20 24.17 10.83
C TYR A 99 4.95 23.71 11.57
N ASP A 100 4.36 24.60 12.37
CA ASP A 100 3.11 24.42 13.11
C ASP A 100 1.88 24.27 12.20
N ARG A 101 1.98 24.80 10.97
CA ARG A 101 0.85 24.81 10.05
C ARG A 101 0.56 23.40 9.52
N THR A 102 -0.70 23.03 9.64
CA THR A 102 -1.30 21.83 9.07
C THR A 102 -2.57 22.21 8.32
N THR A 103 -2.93 21.42 7.31
CA THR A 103 -4.10 21.66 6.45
C THR A 103 -4.99 20.42 6.49
N PRO A 104 -6.33 20.57 6.66
CA PRO A 104 -7.24 19.43 6.56
C PRO A 104 -7.11 18.72 5.21
N LEU A 105 -7.22 17.40 5.20
CA LEU A 105 -7.17 16.58 3.98
C LEU A 105 -8.15 17.09 2.92
N TRP A 106 -9.34 17.54 3.34
CA TRP A 106 -10.31 18.20 2.47
C TRP A 106 -9.72 19.33 1.62
N ASP A 107 -9.04 20.29 2.27
CA ASP A 107 -8.48 21.46 1.60
C ASP A 107 -7.31 21.08 0.70
N VAL A 108 -6.55 20.04 1.09
CA VAL A 108 -5.47 19.46 0.28
C VAL A 108 -6.04 18.83 -0.99
N MET A 109 -7.01 17.92 -0.86
CA MET A 109 -7.66 17.23 -1.97
C MET A 109 -8.31 18.23 -2.93
N LYS A 110 -9.04 19.21 -2.40
CA LYS A 110 -9.64 20.29 -3.19
C LYS A 110 -8.58 21.07 -3.98
N THR A 111 -7.47 21.43 -3.35
CA THR A 111 -6.39 22.19 -4.01
C THR A 111 -5.69 21.35 -5.08
N LEU A 112 -5.46 20.06 -4.84
CA LEU A 112 -4.88 19.14 -5.82
C LEU A 112 -5.78 18.99 -7.06
N TRP A 113 -7.11 18.91 -6.86
CA TRP A 113 -8.10 18.86 -7.96
C TRP A 113 -8.11 20.17 -8.76
N GLU A 114 -8.15 21.31 -8.08
CA GLU A 114 -8.09 22.64 -8.72
C GLU A 114 -6.81 22.81 -9.55
N CYS A 115 -5.69 22.26 -9.08
CA CYS A 115 -4.41 22.31 -9.78
C CYS A 115 -4.21 21.19 -10.81
N LYS A 116 -5.15 20.26 -10.96
CA LYS A 116 -5.10 19.10 -11.87
C LYS A 116 -3.86 18.21 -11.66
N TYR A 117 -3.50 17.93 -10.41
CA TYR A 117 -2.37 17.06 -10.08
C TYR A 117 -2.72 15.58 -9.91
N PHE A 118 -3.99 15.20 -10.10
CA PHE A 118 -4.37 13.80 -10.14
C PHE A 118 -4.16 13.23 -11.54
N GLU A 119 -3.43 12.13 -11.61
CA GLU A 119 -3.28 11.33 -12.82
C GLU A 119 -4.08 10.02 -12.65
N PRO A 120 -4.79 9.56 -13.69
CA PRO A 120 -5.44 8.28 -13.65
C PRO A 120 -4.42 7.16 -13.39
N ILE A 121 -4.73 6.28 -12.45
CA ILE A 121 -3.93 5.08 -12.20
C ILE A 121 -3.91 4.24 -13.49
N SER A 122 -2.73 3.85 -13.96
CA SER A 122 -2.60 2.98 -15.14
C SER A 122 -3.03 1.55 -14.84
N TYR A 123 -3.40 0.78 -15.87
CA TYR A 123 -3.73 -0.63 -15.69
C TYR A 123 -2.58 -1.43 -15.04
N GLY A 124 -1.31 -1.12 -15.34
CA GLY A 124 -0.16 -1.81 -14.74
C GLY A 124 -0.01 -1.53 -13.24
N GLU A 125 -0.17 -0.28 -12.83
CA GLU A 125 -0.18 0.12 -11.42
C GLU A 125 -1.39 -0.47 -10.71
N LEU A 126 -2.56 -0.43 -11.35
CA LEU A 126 -3.78 -1.08 -10.86
C LEU A 126 -3.55 -2.58 -10.67
N PHE A 127 -2.90 -3.29 -11.58
CA PHE A 127 -2.58 -4.71 -11.41
C PHE A 127 -1.64 -4.97 -10.24
N THR A 128 -0.74 -4.04 -9.94
CA THR A 128 0.11 -4.09 -8.73
C THR A 128 -0.73 -3.90 -7.47
N TYR A 129 -1.59 -2.89 -7.41
CA TYR A 129 -2.48 -2.65 -6.26
C TYR A 129 -3.57 -3.72 -6.08
N THR A 130 -4.11 -4.25 -7.19
CA THR A 130 -5.19 -5.23 -7.20
C THR A 130 -4.69 -6.66 -6.99
N THR A 131 -3.42 -6.97 -7.26
CA THR A 131 -2.88 -8.28 -6.85
C THR A 131 -2.82 -8.42 -5.32
N ASP A 132 -2.67 -7.31 -4.60
CA ASP A 132 -2.73 -7.26 -3.14
C ASP A 132 -4.17 -7.16 -2.59
N LEU A 133 -5.06 -6.35 -3.21
CA LEU A 133 -6.44 -6.15 -2.72
C LEU A 133 -7.51 -7.11 -3.29
N TYR A 134 -7.43 -7.50 -4.58
CA TYR A 134 -8.52 -8.15 -5.33
C TYR A 134 -8.35 -9.65 -5.58
N LYS A 135 -7.23 -10.29 -5.18
CA LYS A 135 -7.18 -11.76 -5.11
C LYS A 135 -8.20 -12.33 -4.11
N GLN A 136 -8.79 -11.49 -3.29
CA GLN A 136 -9.83 -11.85 -2.36
C GLN A 136 -11.16 -11.26 -2.87
N ASN A 137 -11.95 -12.07 -3.58
CA ASN A 137 -13.41 -11.88 -3.63
C ASN A 137 -13.95 -12.04 -2.20
N LEU A 138 -13.70 -11.05 -1.34
CA LEU A 138 -14.05 -11.10 0.07
C LEU A 138 -15.55 -11.10 0.19
N ALA A 139 -16.08 -12.25 0.56
CA ALA A 139 -17.45 -12.32 1.03
C ALA A 139 -17.62 -11.35 2.22
N PRO A 140 -18.75 -10.65 2.34
CA PRO A 140 -19.01 -9.80 3.49
C PRO A 140 -18.89 -10.63 4.77
N PHE A 141 -18.08 -10.17 5.73
CA PHE A 141 -17.97 -10.79 7.05
C PHE A 141 -19.31 -10.62 7.78
N LYS A 142 -20.07 -11.71 7.87
CA LYS A 142 -21.32 -11.73 8.63
C LYS A 142 -21.07 -11.75 10.15
N ASP A 143 -19.96 -12.35 10.57
CA ASP A 143 -19.50 -12.43 11.95
C ASP A 143 -17.96 -12.66 12.00
N LEU A 144 -17.39 -12.68 13.20
CA LEU A 144 -15.95 -12.88 13.45
C LEU A 144 -15.59 -14.38 13.58
N THR A 145 -16.42 -15.30 13.07
CA THR A 145 -16.14 -16.72 13.19
C THR A 145 -15.07 -17.15 12.19
N TYR A 146 -14.19 -18.08 12.62
CA TYR A 146 -13.13 -18.60 11.77
C TYR A 146 -13.73 -19.35 10.57
N ALA A 147 -13.52 -18.83 9.37
CA ALA A 147 -14.01 -19.43 8.13
C ALA A 147 -12.86 -20.20 7.44
N PRO A 148 -12.79 -21.54 7.54
CA PRO A 148 -11.63 -22.31 7.08
C PRO A 148 -11.29 -22.08 5.60
N LYS A 149 -12.29 -21.79 4.77
CA LYS A 149 -12.11 -21.52 3.34
C LYS A 149 -11.30 -20.24 3.04
N TYR A 150 -11.34 -19.25 3.93
CA TYR A 150 -10.73 -17.93 3.73
C TYR A 150 -9.63 -17.61 4.75
N CYS A 151 -9.54 -18.37 5.84
CA CYS A 151 -8.49 -18.24 6.84
C CYS A 151 -7.29 -19.13 6.50
N VAL A 152 -6.11 -18.72 6.96
CA VAL A 152 -4.86 -19.47 6.80
C VAL A 152 -4.98 -20.87 7.40
N GLN A 153 -4.61 -21.90 6.62
CA GLN A 153 -4.56 -23.28 7.09
C GLN A 153 -3.11 -23.75 7.15
N LEU A 154 -2.82 -24.67 8.08
CA LEU A 154 -1.56 -25.40 8.07
C LEU A 154 -1.40 -26.14 6.73
N LYS A 155 -0.29 -25.89 6.02
CA LYS A 155 0.04 -26.53 4.74
C LYS A 155 0.06 -28.04 4.95
N LYS A 156 -0.91 -28.76 4.38
CA LYS A 156 -0.89 -30.22 4.33
C LYS A 156 0.22 -30.67 3.39
N LYS A 157 0.93 -31.75 3.72
CA LYS A 157 1.88 -32.38 2.79
C LYS A 157 1.13 -32.73 1.50
N ALA A 158 1.70 -32.35 0.36
CA ALA A 158 1.08 -32.60 -0.94
C ALA A 158 0.91 -34.11 -1.14
N GLU A 159 -0.33 -34.56 -1.32
CA GLU A 159 -0.59 -35.90 -1.84
C GLU A 159 -0.23 -35.90 -3.33
N SER A 160 0.62 -36.84 -3.74
CA SER A 160 1.06 -36.99 -5.12
C SER A 160 -0.14 -37.29 -6.01
N LYS A 161 -0.73 -36.26 -6.62
CA LYS A 161 -1.68 -36.45 -7.70
C LYS A 161 -0.88 -36.97 -8.90
N GLU A 162 -1.24 -38.14 -9.41
CA GLU A 162 -0.69 -38.64 -10.67
C GLU A 162 -1.00 -37.62 -11.78
N VAL A 163 0.00 -36.80 -12.11
CA VAL A 163 -0.09 -35.83 -13.19
C VAL A 163 -0.10 -36.63 -14.50
N ASN A 164 -1.11 -36.40 -15.33
CA ASN A 164 -1.21 -36.97 -16.66
C ASN A 164 -0.02 -36.48 -17.52
N LYS A 165 1.06 -37.27 -17.59
CA LYS A 165 2.40 -36.91 -18.09
C LYS A 165 2.44 -36.41 -19.54
N ASN A 166 1.36 -36.56 -20.30
CA ASN A 166 1.34 -36.27 -21.74
C ASN A 166 1.08 -34.79 -22.10
N LYS A 167 0.94 -33.86 -21.14
CA LYS A 167 0.73 -32.42 -21.42
C LYS A 167 1.73 -31.45 -20.74
N CYS A 168 2.64 -31.92 -19.90
CA CYS A 168 3.62 -31.06 -19.23
C CYS A 168 4.97 -31.11 -19.96
N LYS A 169 5.32 -30.01 -20.66
CA LYS A 169 6.62 -29.88 -21.35
C LYS A 169 7.81 -29.60 -20.41
N PHE A 170 7.53 -29.29 -19.15
CA PHE A 170 8.54 -29.01 -18.12
C PHE A 170 8.17 -29.76 -16.85
N ILE A 171 9.11 -30.53 -16.32
CA ILE A 171 9.01 -31.24 -15.06
C ILE A 171 10.14 -30.66 -14.19
N PRO A 172 9.83 -29.85 -13.17
CA PRO A 172 10.85 -29.29 -12.30
C PRO A 172 11.50 -30.40 -11.47
N GLU A 173 12.82 -30.37 -11.37
CA GLU A 173 13.61 -31.30 -10.52
C GLU A 173 13.95 -30.67 -9.17
N HIS A 174 14.02 -29.34 -9.12
CA HIS A 174 14.33 -28.57 -7.92
C HIS A 174 13.30 -27.46 -7.74
N VAL A 175 12.89 -27.21 -6.50
CA VAL A 175 11.94 -26.14 -6.16
C VAL A 175 12.56 -25.24 -5.11
N PHE A 176 12.58 -23.94 -5.39
CA PHE A 176 13.11 -22.91 -4.51
C PHE A 176 12.07 -21.82 -4.25
N PHE A 177 12.15 -21.21 -3.07
CA PHE A 177 11.45 -19.99 -2.69
C PHE A 177 12.50 -18.92 -2.53
N ALA A 178 12.31 -17.75 -3.15
CA ALA A 178 13.31 -16.69 -3.14
C ALA A 178 12.67 -15.32 -3.00
N ASP A 179 13.42 -14.37 -2.44
CA ASP A 179 13.01 -12.98 -2.25
C ASP A 179 14.22 -12.04 -2.34
N PHE A 180 14.05 -10.90 -3.02
CA PHE A 180 15.11 -9.90 -3.16
C PHE A 180 14.94 -8.75 -2.17
N GLU A 181 16.05 -8.33 -1.58
CA GLU A 181 16.14 -7.08 -0.84
C GLU A 181 16.82 -6.01 -1.72
N CYS A 182 16.26 -4.81 -1.74
CA CYS A 182 16.72 -3.74 -2.64
C CYS A 182 16.68 -2.35 -2.01
N SER A 183 17.49 -1.44 -2.55
CA SER A 183 17.50 -0.04 -2.12
C SER A 183 16.27 0.72 -2.63
N THR A 184 15.67 1.56 -1.79
CA THR A 184 14.52 2.40 -2.16
C THR A 184 14.88 3.86 -2.41
N ASP A 185 16.16 4.24 -2.31
CA ASP A 185 16.66 5.61 -2.44
C ASP A 185 16.69 6.15 -3.90
N GLY A 186 15.89 5.59 -4.81
CA GLY A 186 15.85 5.98 -6.22
C GLY A 186 15.57 4.78 -7.14
N PHE A 187 16.44 4.53 -8.12
CA PHE A 187 16.35 3.31 -8.93
C PHE A 187 16.59 2.09 -8.04
N HIS A 188 15.60 1.19 -7.98
CA HIS A 188 15.71 0.01 -7.13
C HIS A 188 16.85 -0.89 -7.61
N LYS A 189 17.82 -1.15 -6.73
CA LYS A 189 18.96 -2.02 -6.98
C LYS A 189 18.96 -3.12 -5.92
N ALA A 190 18.93 -4.37 -6.36
CA ALA A 190 19.05 -5.51 -5.46
C ALA A 190 20.44 -5.49 -4.79
N PHE A 191 20.48 -5.76 -3.50
CA PHE A 191 21.72 -5.92 -2.74
C PHE A 191 21.78 -7.25 -2.01
N ASN A 192 20.67 -7.98 -1.91
CA ASN A 192 20.63 -9.31 -1.33
C ASN A 192 19.50 -10.14 -1.97
N ILE A 193 19.70 -11.45 -2.05
CA ILE A 193 18.65 -12.43 -2.33
C ILE A 193 18.73 -13.54 -1.30
N CYS A 194 17.61 -13.82 -0.65
CA CYS A 194 17.44 -14.96 0.22
C CYS A 194 16.70 -16.05 -0.54
N TYR A 195 17.12 -17.31 -0.39
CA TYR A 195 16.41 -18.43 -0.99
C TYR A 195 16.50 -19.71 -0.16
N ASP A 196 15.40 -20.46 -0.20
CA ASP A 196 15.23 -21.72 0.48
C ASP A 196 14.75 -22.80 -0.49
N SER A 197 15.26 -24.01 -0.39
CA SER A 197 14.71 -25.15 -1.13
C SER A 197 13.43 -25.68 -0.47
N GLU A 198 12.55 -26.30 -1.25
CA GLU A 198 11.29 -26.86 -0.72
C GLU A 198 11.51 -27.91 0.38
N ASP A 199 12.59 -28.68 0.28
CA ASP A 199 12.97 -29.70 1.26
C ASP A 199 13.74 -29.15 2.46
N GLY A 200 14.08 -27.86 2.45
CA GLY A 200 14.84 -27.17 3.50
C GLY A 200 16.33 -27.57 3.56
N SER A 201 16.85 -28.26 2.55
CA SER A 201 18.27 -28.63 2.45
C SER A 201 19.17 -27.44 2.15
N VAL A 202 18.64 -26.43 1.46
CA VAL A 202 19.33 -25.18 1.11
C VAL A 202 18.57 -24.03 1.75
N SER A 203 19.29 -23.19 2.48
CA SER A 203 18.79 -21.96 3.09
C SER A 203 19.94 -20.97 3.12
N GLU A 204 20.00 -20.09 2.13
CA GLU A 204 21.15 -19.21 1.90
C GLU A 204 20.72 -17.78 1.59
N SER A 205 21.67 -16.86 1.76
CA SER A 205 21.54 -15.48 1.31
C SER A 205 22.80 -15.06 0.56
N ILE A 206 22.62 -14.35 -0.55
CA ILE A 206 23.71 -13.84 -1.39
C ILE A 206 23.69 -12.32 -1.34
N TRP A 207 24.73 -11.74 -0.75
CA TRP A 207 24.88 -10.29 -0.58
C TRP A 207 25.77 -9.69 -1.67
N GLY A 208 25.42 -8.50 -2.14
CA GLY A 208 26.18 -7.72 -3.10
C GLY A 208 25.37 -7.28 -4.30
N GLN A 209 25.95 -6.42 -5.14
CA GLN A 209 25.29 -5.89 -6.33
C GLN A 209 25.08 -6.93 -7.44
N ASN A 210 25.84 -8.03 -7.40
CA ASN A 210 25.76 -9.12 -8.37
C ASN A 210 24.93 -10.31 -7.85
N CYS A 211 24.16 -10.11 -6.78
CA CYS A 211 23.44 -11.18 -6.11
C CYS A 211 22.49 -11.96 -7.05
N ALA A 212 21.87 -11.26 -8.01
CA ALA A 212 20.98 -11.88 -8.99
C ALA A 212 21.73 -12.83 -9.95
N THR A 213 22.90 -12.43 -10.45
CA THR A 213 23.70 -13.29 -11.35
C THR A 213 24.25 -14.49 -10.62
N GLU A 214 24.81 -14.29 -9.42
CA GLU A 214 25.36 -15.38 -8.62
C GLU A 214 24.26 -16.36 -8.18
N PHE A 215 23.05 -15.87 -7.90
CA PHE A 215 21.89 -16.72 -7.67
C PHE A 215 21.56 -17.60 -8.88
N LEU A 216 21.51 -17.03 -10.09
CA LEU A 216 21.28 -17.82 -11.31
C LEU A 216 22.36 -18.89 -11.55
N GLU A 217 23.62 -18.58 -11.23
CA GLU A 217 24.74 -19.52 -11.38
C GLU A 217 24.70 -20.66 -10.35
N ARG A 218 24.13 -20.42 -9.16
CA ARG A 218 23.99 -21.44 -8.12
C ARG A 218 22.78 -22.36 -8.32
N LEU A 219 21.81 -21.95 -9.13
CA LEU A 219 20.61 -22.74 -9.35
C LEU A 219 20.90 -23.97 -10.22
N PRO A 220 20.52 -25.17 -9.78
CA PRO A 220 20.63 -26.37 -10.62
C PRO A 220 19.69 -26.28 -11.84
N ASP A 221 20.01 -27.04 -12.89
CA ASP A 221 19.16 -27.12 -14.09
C ASP A 221 17.73 -27.59 -13.72
N LYS A 222 16.74 -27.13 -14.48
CA LYS A 222 15.30 -27.40 -14.25
C LYS A 222 14.79 -27.01 -12.86
N SER A 223 15.37 -25.95 -12.28
CA SER A 223 14.84 -25.29 -11.09
C SER A 223 13.53 -24.55 -11.40
N LEU A 224 12.55 -24.70 -10.50
CA LEU A 224 11.35 -23.88 -10.42
C LEU A 224 11.44 -22.98 -9.19
N ILE A 225 11.34 -21.68 -9.40
CA ILE A 225 11.54 -20.68 -8.35
C ILE A 225 10.23 -19.93 -8.11
N TYR A 226 9.84 -19.83 -6.86
CA TYR A 226 8.70 -19.05 -6.40
C TYR A 226 9.17 -17.77 -5.74
N PHE A 227 8.67 -16.64 -6.25
CA PHE A 227 8.82 -15.33 -5.62
C PHE A 227 7.48 -14.88 -5.06
N HIS A 228 7.48 -14.21 -3.91
CA HIS A 228 6.26 -13.66 -3.32
C HIS A 228 5.63 -12.59 -4.21
N ASN A 229 6.46 -11.78 -4.89
CA ASN A 229 6.04 -10.79 -5.87
C ASN A 229 6.85 -10.91 -7.17
N LEU A 230 6.67 -12.04 -7.88
CA LEU A 230 7.40 -12.33 -9.13
C LEU A 230 7.42 -11.14 -10.12
N SER A 231 6.31 -10.42 -10.27
CA SER A 231 6.23 -9.24 -11.16
C SER A 231 7.26 -8.16 -10.84
N TYR A 232 7.61 -8.02 -9.57
CA TYR A 232 8.61 -7.09 -9.10
C TYR A 232 10.02 -7.71 -9.17
N ASP A 233 10.19 -8.87 -8.54
CA ASP A 233 11.48 -9.55 -8.36
C ASP A 233 12.16 -9.95 -9.67
N ILE A 234 11.38 -10.36 -10.68
CA ILE A 234 11.91 -10.79 -11.98
C ILE A 234 12.69 -9.67 -12.69
N ASN A 235 12.41 -8.40 -12.40
CA ASN A 235 13.11 -7.27 -13.02
C ASN A 235 14.59 -7.21 -12.61
N PHE A 236 14.95 -7.69 -11.42
CA PHE A 236 16.35 -7.77 -11.01
C PHE A 236 17.11 -8.80 -11.83
N ILE A 237 16.47 -9.93 -12.15
CA ILE A 237 17.02 -10.99 -12.99
C ILE A 237 17.14 -10.54 -14.46
N LEU A 238 16.07 -9.98 -15.03
CA LEU A 238 16.01 -9.61 -16.46
C LEU A 238 17.05 -8.56 -16.85
N ARG A 239 17.39 -7.63 -15.94
CA ARG A 239 18.43 -6.61 -16.18
C ARG A 239 19.80 -7.23 -16.49
N HIS A 240 20.13 -8.38 -15.88
CA HIS A 240 21.39 -9.08 -16.12
C HIS A 240 21.31 -10.01 -17.34
N MET A 241 20.12 -10.38 -17.80
CA MET A 241 19.95 -11.19 -19.02
C MET A 241 20.11 -10.36 -20.30
N THR A 242 19.83 -9.06 -20.28
CA THR A 242 20.02 -8.17 -21.44
C THR A 242 21.48 -7.76 -21.68
N GLU A 243 22.40 -8.11 -20.79
CA GLU A 243 23.83 -7.82 -20.91
C GLU A 243 24.62 -8.93 -21.63
N VAL A 244 23.98 -10.07 -21.93
CA VAL A 244 24.57 -11.16 -22.72
C VAL A 244 24.24 -10.93 -24.20
N LYS A 245 25.20 -10.40 -24.96
CA LYS A 245 25.19 -10.37 -26.43
C LYS A 245 25.81 -11.63 -27.02
#